data_AF-A0A3L6NRX7-F1
#
_entry.id   AF-A0A3L6NRX7-F1
#
_cell.length_a   1.000
_cell.length_b   1.000
_cell.length_c   1.000
_cell.angle_alpha   90.00
_cell.angle_beta   90.00
_cell.angle_gamma   90.00
#
_symmetry.space_group_name_H-M   'P 1'
#
loop_
_entity.id
_entity.type
_entity.pdbx_description
1 polymer ?
#
loop_
_entity_poly.entity_id
_entity_poly.type
_entity_poly.pdbx_seq_one_letter_code
_entity_poly.pdbx_strand_id
1 'polypeptide(L)'
;MKYTNPDTFDPSRYINHPRLASDYAGSPDFNNRDHYGYGAGRRICPGMHLAERTQWRAIAKILWAFDIELAVNPATGQKIVPDPEAFKEGIAHGPKPFKVVFKLAVKHILILSSEKRSRALMRWPNGTEGVGMSTTIVFLILASYGDGEPTDNAEQIYNLLNNEDDDGQFHKLREHGLQNLSYAAFGLGNSSYAHFNAVIRKVNERLQLCGARRHGPLGEADDGKGTNAEDFIDWKDKMWPRVIEAFGLVEHETEEREPAFEVIETPNHHGPIFQADYTDRNLAQQAQAVTNHCFAPISN
;
A
#
# COMPACT_ATOMS: atom_id res chain seq x y z
N MET A 1 -23.23 19.30 -5.05
CA MET A 1 -21.90 19.57 -4.48
C MET A 1 -22.07 20.16 -3.09
N LYS A 2 -21.37 19.61 -2.08
CA LYS A 2 -21.49 19.99 -0.66
C LYS A 2 -20.88 21.37 -0.33
N TYR A 3 -19.95 21.86 -1.15
CA TYR A 3 -19.18 23.07 -0.89
C TYR A 3 -19.37 24.12 -1.99
N THR A 4 -19.38 25.40 -1.61
CA THR A 4 -19.61 26.53 -2.52
C THR A 4 -18.47 26.75 -3.53
N ASN A 5 -17.23 26.44 -3.15
CA ASN A 5 -16.03 26.58 -4.01
C ASN A 5 -15.27 25.26 -4.11
N PRO A 6 -15.86 24.20 -4.69
CA PRO A 6 -15.35 22.84 -4.63
C PRO A 6 -13.90 22.72 -5.14
N ASP A 7 -13.54 23.47 -6.17
CA ASP A 7 -12.25 23.38 -6.87
C ASP A 7 -11.10 24.09 -6.14
N THR A 8 -11.39 24.83 -5.07
CA THR A 8 -10.36 25.46 -4.24
C THR A 8 -9.90 24.50 -3.15
N PHE A 9 -8.59 24.27 -3.04
CA PHE A 9 -8.00 23.56 -1.92
C PHE A 9 -8.22 24.34 -0.62
N ASP A 10 -9.05 23.80 0.27
CA ASP A 10 -9.39 24.39 1.54
C ASP A 10 -9.52 23.29 2.61
N PRO A 11 -8.45 23.07 3.41
CA PRO A 11 -8.44 22.00 4.41
C PRO A 11 -9.38 22.30 5.59
N SER A 12 -9.82 23.55 5.79
CA SER A 12 -10.70 23.92 6.90
C SER A 12 -12.08 23.23 6.83
N ARG A 13 -12.48 22.76 5.64
CA ARG A 13 -13.68 21.95 5.41
C ARG A 13 -13.77 20.70 6.28
N TYR A 14 -12.61 20.18 6.69
CA TYR A 14 -12.47 18.93 7.44
C TYR A 14 -12.19 19.15 8.93
N ILE A 15 -12.10 20.40 9.41
CA ILE A 15 -11.75 20.69 10.82
C ILE A 15 -12.73 20.08 11.83
N ASN A 16 -14.01 19.96 11.43
CA ASN A 16 -15.06 19.36 12.23
C ASN A 16 -15.27 17.86 11.94
N HIS A 17 -14.35 17.22 11.19
CA HIS A 17 -14.36 15.80 10.87
C HIS A 17 -13.10 15.09 11.44
N PRO A 18 -12.90 15.04 12.77
CA PRO A 18 -11.67 14.51 13.38
C PRO A 18 -11.53 12.98 13.38
N ARG A 19 -12.57 12.24 12.98
CA ARG A 19 -12.58 10.78 12.98
C ARG A 19 -12.11 10.21 11.64
N LEU A 20 -12.04 8.89 11.53
CA LEU A 20 -11.71 8.23 10.26
C LEU A 20 -12.93 8.25 9.33
N ALA A 21 -12.69 8.26 8.02
CA ALA A 21 -13.69 8.19 6.98
C ALA A 21 -14.67 7.02 7.18
N SER A 22 -14.24 5.92 7.81
CA SER A 22 -15.17 4.85 8.15
C SER A 22 -16.24 5.23 9.16
N ASP A 23 -15.92 6.09 10.11
CA ASP A 23 -16.86 6.54 11.14
C ASP A 23 -17.94 7.45 10.52
N TYR A 24 -17.56 8.23 9.52
CA TYR A 24 -18.48 9.09 8.78
C TYR A 24 -19.30 8.33 7.74
N ALA A 25 -18.74 7.26 7.15
CA ALA A 25 -19.43 6.52 6.11
C ALA A 25 -20.64 5.72 6.61
N GLY A 26 -20.59 5.26 7.86
CA GLY A 26 -21.71 4.56 8.52
C GLY A 26 -22.78 5.49 9.07
N SER A 27 -22.65 6.82 8.92
CA SER A 27 -23.61 7.78 9.45
C SER A 27 -24.94 7.73 8.66
N PRO A 28 -26.11 7.75 9.33
CA PRO A 28 -27.40 7.83 8.66
C PRO A 28 -27.65 9.20 7.99
N ASP A 29 -26.92 10.23 8.41
CA ASP A 29 -26.94 11.53 7.74
C ASP A 29 -25.85 11.57 6.65
N PHE A 30 -26.30 11.49 5.39
CA PHE A 30 -25.39 11.56 4.24
C PHE A 30 -24.64 12.90 4.16
N ASN A 31 -25.17 13.98 4.74
CA ASN A 31 -24.49 15.28 4.76
C ASN A 31 -23.28 15.28 5.69
N ASN A 32 -23.26 14.38 6.68
CA ASN A 32 -22.14 14.20 7.60
C ASN A 32 -20.97 13.43 6.97
N ARG A 33 -21.10 13.02 5.70
CA ARG A 33 -19.99 12.38 4.97
C ARG A 33 -18.85 13.38 4.77
N ASP A 34 -17.66 12.99 5.20
CA ASP A 34 -16.41 13.73 5.02
C ASP A 34 -15.98 13.78 3.55
N HIS A 35 -15.83 12.61 2.90
CA HIS A 35 -15.49 12.50 1.48
C HIS A 35 -16.03 11.21 0.87
N TYR A 36 -16.14 11.17 -0.46
CA TYR A 36 -16.66 10.01 -1.21
C TYR A 36 -15.56 9.19 -1.89
N GLY A 37 -14.29 9.41 -1.52
CA GLY A 37 -13.13 8.75 -2.15
C GLY A 37 -13.11 7.23 -1.97
N TYR A 38 -13.83 6.71 -0.98
CA TYR A 38 -14.02 5.28 -0.74
C TYR A 38 -15.38 4.75 -1.25
N GLY A 39 -16.12 5.52 -2.05
CA GLY A 39 -17.45 5.15 -2.51
C GLY A 39 -18.57 5.46 -1.50
N ALA A 40 -19.78 5.00 -1.83
CA ALA A 40 -21.01 5.26 -1.07
C ALA A 40 -21.99 4.08 -1.13
N GLY A 41 -22.86 3.98 -0.11
CA GLY A 41 -23.90 2.96 -0.03
C GLY A 41 -23.34 1.53 -0.12
N ARG A 42 -23.98 0.67 -0.92
CA ARG A 42 -23.52 -0.71 -1.15
C ARG A 42 -22.19 -0.81 -1.90
N ARG A 43 -21.67 0.30 -2.46
CA ARG A 43 -20.41 0.35 -3.21
C ARG A 43 -19.27 0.96 -2.39
N ILE A 44 -19.39 0.98 -1.07
CA ILE A 44 -18.32 1.45 -0.21
C ILE A 44 -17.14 0.46 -0.22
N CYS A 45 -15.92 0.99 -0.21
CA CYS A 45 -14.70 0.20 -0.16
C CYS A 45 -14.62 -0.56 1.18
N PRO A 46 -14.65 -1.90 1.18
CA PRO A 46 -14.52 -2.69 2.42
C PRO A 46 -13.13 -2.52 3.07
N GLY A 47 -12.13 -2.13 2.28
CA GLY A 47 -10.77 -1.87 2.74
C GLY A 47 -10.53 -0.47 3.34
N MET A 48 -11.54 0.40 3.46
CA MET A 48 -11.32 1.82 3.83
C MET A 48 -10.61 1.98 5.18
N HIS A 49 -10.96 1.13 6.16
CA HIS A 49 -10.39 1.15 7.50
C HIS A 49 -8.87 0.93 7.50
N LEU A 50 -8.39 0.03 6.62
CA LEU A 50 -6.98 -0.29 6.47
C LEU A 50 -6.27 0.77 5.64
N ALA A 51 -6.88 1.16 4.51
CA ALA A 51 -6.32 2.14 3.58
C ALA A 51 -6.05 3.47 4.30
N GLU A 52 -7.05 4.00 5.02
CA GLU A 52 -6.95 5.31 5.65
C GLU A 52 -5.96 5.32 6.81
N ARG A 53 -5.94 4.29 7.66
CA ARG A 53 -4.95 4.17 8.74
C ARG A 53 -3.53 4.06 8.20
N THR A 54 -3.35 3.36 7.07
CA THR A 54 -2.06 3.22 6.41
C THR A 54 -1.62 4.55 5.80
N GLN A 55 -2.51 5.25 5.09
CA GLN A 55 -2.26 6.57 4.51
C GLN A 55 -1.93 7.60 5.59
N TRP A 56 -2.70 7.64 6.68
CA TRP A 56 -2.47 8.55 7.80
C TRP A 56 -1.06 8.36 8.39
N ARG A 57 -0.67 7.11 8.67
CA ARG A 57 0.68 6.79 9.17
C ARG A 57 1.76 7.18 8.17
N ALA A 58 1.57 6.90 6.88
CA ALA A 58 2.53 7.23 5.84
C ALA A 58 2.71 8.75 5.70
N ILE A 59 1.61 9.51 5.62
CA ILE A 59 1.63 10.97 5.51
C ILE A 59 2.23 11.58 6.77
N ALA A 60 1.83 11.14 7.97
CA ALA A 60 2.40 11.62 9.22
C ALA A 60 3.91 11.40 9.27
N LYS A 61 4.41 10.24 8.83
CA LYS A 61 5.85 9.96 8.74
C LYS A 61 6.55 10.85 7.72
N ILE A 62 5.94 11.10 6.55
CA ILE A 62 6.51 11.98 5.53
C ILE A 62 6.60 13.41 6.07
N LEU A 63 5.52 13.93 6.64
CA LEU A 63 5.47 15.28 7.22
C LEU A 63 6.39 15.43 8.44
N TRP A 64 6.57 14.36 9.20
CA TRP A 64 7.52 14.32 10.31
C TRP A 64 8.97 14.30 9.80
N ALA A 65 9.28 13.54 8.75
CA ALA A 65 10.65 13.35 8.27
C ALA A 65 11.16 14.48 7.34
N PHE A 66 10.27 15.12 6.58
CA PHE A 66 10.67 16.00 5.49
C PHE A 66 9.95 17.35 5.51
N ASP A 67 10.72 18.40 5.23
CA ASP A 67 10.22 19.66 4.72
C ASP A 67 9.96 19.50 3.20
N ILE A 68 8.68 19.63 2.80
CA ILE A 68 8.26 19.48 1.41
C ILE A 68 8.24 20.87 0.74
N GLU A 69 9.05 21.05 -0.29
CA GLU A 69 9.20 22.32 -1.00
C GLU A 69 8.90 22.19 -2.51
N LEU A 70 8.53 23.32 -3.12
CA LEU A 70 8.42 23.42 -4.56
C LEU A 70 9.80 23.33 -5.21
N ALA A 71 9.89 22.61 -6.32
CA ALA A 71 11.10 22.61 -7.14
C ALA A 71 11.37 24.01 -7.71
N VAL A 72 12.64 24.31 -7.96
CA VAL A 72 13.08 25.58 -8.55
C VAL A 72 13.58 25.34 -9.96
N ASN A 73 13.17 26.18 -10.91
CA ASN A 73 13.71 26.14 -12.27
C ASN A 73 15.16 26.66 -12.26
N PRO A 74 16.16 25.85 -12.67
CA PRO A 74 17.56 26.23 -12.58
C PRO A 74 17.94 27.40 -13.49
N ALA A 75 17.20 27.65 -14.57
CA ALA A 75 17.46 28.75 -15.49
C ALA A 75 16.84 30.07 -15.05
N THR A 76 15.69 30.03 -14.35
CA THR A 76 14.93 31.25 -13.98
C THR A 76 14.93 31.55 -12.49
N GLY A 77 15.32 30.60 -11.64
CA GLY A 77 15.26 30.71 -10.18
C GLY A 77 13.83 30.71 -9.61
N GLN A 78 12.79 30.54 -10.44
CA GLN A 78 11.40 30.58 -10.00
C GLN A 78 10.90 29.21 -9.51
N LYS A 79 9.99 29.23 -8.53
CA LYS A 79 9.32 28.03 -8.03
C LYS A 79 8.41 27.45 -9.11
N ILE A 80 8.49 26.14 -9.31
CA ILE A 80 7.63 25.36 -10.20
C ILE A 80 6.44 24.89 -9.38
N VAL A 81 5.30 25.57 -9.56
CA VAL A 81 4.03 25.17 -8.93
C VAL A 81 3.44 24.01 -9.75
N PRO A 82 3.12 22.85 -9.14
CA PRO A 82 2.43 21.77 -9.82
C PRO A 82 1.07 22.25 -10.35
N ASP A 83 0.76 21.87 -11.58
CA ASP A 83 -0.55 22.14 -12.17
C ASP A 83 -1.60 21.22 -11.52
N PRO A 84 -2.62 21.75 -10.83
CA PRO A 84 -3.65 20.94 -10.18
C PRO A 84 -4.50 20.14 -11.17
N GLU A 85 -4.59 20.57 -12.42
CA GLU A 85 -5.34 19.88 -13.49
C GLU A 85 -4.47 18.86 -14.24
N ALA A 86 -3.17 18.76 -13.91
CA ALA A 86 -2.27 17.79 -14.51
C ALA A 86 -2.41 16.42 -13.83
N PHE A 87 -3.53 15.73 -14.07
CA PHE A 87 -3.75 14.35 -13.64
C PHE A 87 -3.91 13.40 -14.83
N LYS A 88 -3.70 12.11 -14.58
CA LYS A 88 -4.01 11.04 -15.53
C LYS A 88 -5.49 10.69 -15.36
N GLU A 89 -6.24 10.80 -16.44
CA GLU A 89 -7.59 10.28 -16.54
C GLU A 89 -7.54 8.76 -16.72
N GLY A 90 -8.38 8.03 -15.98
CA GLY A 90 -8.43 6.57 -16.05
C GLY A 90 -8.94 5.91 -14.77
N ILE A 91 -8.73 4.59 -14.68
CA ILE A 91 -9.19 3.69 -13.62
C ILE A 91 -8.77 4.16 -12.20
N ALA A 92 -7.61 4.81 -12.09
CA ALA A 92 -7.17 5.51 -10.88
C ALA A 92 -6.71 6.91 -11.28
N HIS A 93 -7.35 7.93 -10.70
CA HIS A 93 -6.93 9.31 -10.87
C HIS A 93 -5.67 9.54 -10.04
N GLY A 94 -4.63 10.05 -10.68
CA GLY A 94 -3.38 10.38 -10.01
C GLY A 94 -2.68 11.52 -10.74
N PRO A 95 -1.87 12.32 -10.03
CA PRO A 95 -1.14 13.39 -10.65
C PRO A 95 -0.20 12.85 -11.74
N LYS A 96 -0.08 13.58 -12.85
CA LYS A 96 1.03 13.41 -13.79
C LYS A 96 2.35 13.67 -13.02
N PRO A 97 3.48 13.10 -13.46
CA PRO A 97 4.76 13.36 -12.82
C PRO A 97 5.01 14.87 -12.66
N PHE A 98 5.28 15.31 -11.43
CA PHE A 98 5.60 16.69 -11.08
C PHE A 98 6.89 16.75 -10.26
N LYS A 99 7.55 17.90 -10.28
CA LYS A 99 8.79 18.11 -9.51
C LYS A 99 8.45 18.61 -8.11
N VAL A 100 9.05 17.97 -7.11
CA VAL A 100 8.91 18.31 -5.68
C VAL A 100 10.25 18.03 -4.99
N VAL A 101 10.58 18.80 -3.96
CA VAL A 101 11.79 18.64 -3.17
C VAL A 101 11.40 18.18 -1.77
N PHE A 102 11.94 17.04 -1.35
CA PHE A 102 11.85 16.57 0.03
C PHE A 102 13.18 16.85 0.72
N LYS A 103 13.23 17.89 1.56
CA LYS A 103 14.40 18.17 2.40
C LYS A 103 14.24 17.44 3.70
N LEU A 104 15.26 16.70 4.13
CA LEU A 104 15.20 16.03 5.42
C LEU A 104 15.22 17.07 6.54
N ALA A 105 14.25 17.02 7.45
CA ALA A 105 14.23 17.92 8.59
C ALA A 105 15.43 17.59 9.49
N VAL A 106 16.30 18.58 9.78
CA VAL A 106 17.58 18.40 10.50
C VAL A 106 17.41 17.67 11.84
N LYS A 107 16.25 17.80 12.51
CA LYS A 107 15.94 17.15 13.79
C LYS A 107 15.80 15.61 13.70
N HIS A 108 15.76 15.01 12.50
CA HIS A 108 15.28 13.63 12.28
C HIS A 108 16.33 12.67 11.69
N ILE A 109 17.49 13.19 11.28
CA ILE A 109 18.63 12.41 10.74
C ILE A 109 19.06 11.29 11.71
N LEU A 110 19.04 11.57 13.01
CA LEU A 110 19.47 10.64 14.06
C LEU A 110 18.45 9.52 14.37
N ILE A 111 17.15 9.73 14.12
CA ILE A 111 16.10 8.75 14.42
C ILE A 111 15.89 7.81 13.23
N LEU A 112 15.94 8.34 11.99
CA LEU A 112 15.84 7.49 10.80
C LEU A 112 17.06 6.58 10.65
N SER A 113 18.23 7.00 11.16
CA SER A 113 19.42 6.14 11.21
C SER A 113 19.30 5.01 12.25
N SER A 114 18.49 5.18 13.32
CA SER A 114 18.23 4.12 14.30
C SER A 114 17.06 3.21 13.92
N GLU A 115 16.00 3.72 13.28
CA GLU A 115 14.87 2.90 12.74
C GLU A 115 15.28 1.95 11.60
N LYS A 116 16.42 2.20 10.93
CA LYS A 116 16.99 1.29 9.91
C LYS A 116 17.27 -0.13 10.43
N ARG A 117 17.29 -0.35 11.74
CA ARG A 117 17.74 -1.60 12.38
C ARG A 117 16.70 -2.72 12.55
N SER A 118 15.43 -2.57 12.13
CA SER A 118 14.38 -3.47 12.67
C SER A 118 13.35 -4.06 11.69
N ARG A 119 13.66 -4.26 10.40
CA ARG A 119 12.76 -5.02 9.51
C ARG A 119 13.52 -5.92 8.53
N ALA A 120 13.31 -7.23 8.64
CA ALA A 120 13.82 -8.23 7.71
C ALA A 120 13.33 -7.97 6.26
N LEU A 121 14.22 -8.15 5.28
CA LEU A 121 13.91 -8.17 3.85
C LEU A 121 14.26 -9.55 3.28
N MET A 122 13.39 -10.11 2.46
CA MET A 122 13.68 -11.33 1.71
C MET A 122 14.48 -10.97 0.45
N ARG A 123 15.58 -11.68 0.21
CA ARG A 123 16.39 -11.57 -1.01
C ARG A 123 16.50 -12.93 -1.68
N TRP A 124 16.70 -12.91 -2.99
CA TRP A 124 17.11 -14.09 -3.72
C TRP A 124 18.56 -14.46 -3.37
N PRO A 125 18.90 -15.75 -3.24
CA PRO A 125 20.29 -16.16 -3.12
C PRO A 125 21.10 -15.65 -4.32
N ASN A 126 22.28 -15.07 -4.05
CA ASN A 126 23.19 -14.64 -5.11
C ASN A 126 23.55 -15.84 -6.01
N GLY A 127 23.33 -15.73 -7.33
CA GLY A 127 23.84 -16.69 -8.31
C GLY A 127 22.88 -17.75 -8.84
N THR A 128 21.56 -17.65 -8.61
CA THR A 128 20.57 -18.56 -9.22
C THR A 128 19.95 -18.01 -10.51
N GLU A 129 20.78 -17.64 -11.49
CA GLU A 129 20.33 -17.59 -12.90
C GLU A 129 20.38 -19.02 -13.46
N GLY A 130 19.56 -19.90 -12.87
CA GLY A 130 19.42 -21.29 -13.24
C GLY A 130 18.20 -21.48 -14.12
N VAL A 131 18.44 -21.93 -15.35
CA VAL A 131 17.46 -22.25 -16.40
C VAL A 131 16.17 -22.88 -15.87
N GLY A 132 15.04 -22.19 -16.05
CA GLY A 132 13.69 -22.77 -16.00
C GLY A 132 12.82 -22.48 -14.76
N MET A 133 13.32 -21.80 -13.73
CA MET A 133 12.49 -21.37 -12.59
C MET A 133 11.99 -19.93 -12.77
N SER A 134 10.67 -19.73 -12.67
CA SER A 134 10.08 -18.39 -12.65
C SER A 134 10.67 -17.61 -11.49
N THR A 135 11.29 -16.46 -11.77
CA THR A 135 11.87 -15.55 -10.77
C THR A 135 10.87 -14.54 -10.24
N THR A 136 9.63 -14.59 -10.72
CA THR A 136 8.59 -13.61 -10.44
C THR A 136 7.36 -14.29 -9.86
N ILE A 137 6.84 -13.71 -8.78
CA ILE A 137 5.54 -14.07 -8.19
C ILE A 137 4.56 -12.90 -8.37
N VAL A 138 3.32 -13.21 -8.70
CA VAL A 138 2.21 -12.23 -8.75
C VAL A 138 1.32 -12.38 -7.52
N PHE A 139 1.04 -11.28 -6.82
CA PHE A 139 0.06 -11.24 -5.73
C PHE A 139 -1.27 -10.66 -6.26
N LEU A 140 -2.32 -11.47 -6.25
CA LEU A 140 -3.67 -11.07 -6.66
C LEU A 140 -4.53 -10.82 -5.43
N ILE A 141 -4.91 -9.57 -5.21
CA ILE A 141 -5.80 -9.16 -4.11
C ILE A 141 -7.06 -8.55 -4.75
N LEU A 142 -8.15 -9.30 -4.81
CA LEU A 142 -9.35 -8.92 -5.57
C LEU A 142 -10.59 -8.88 -4.68
N ALA A 143 -11.37 -7.80 -4.76
CA ALA A 143 -12.67 -7.74 -4.10
C ALA A 143 -13.79 -8.22 -5.04
N SER A 144 -14.88 -8.73 -4.46
CA SER A 144 -16.11 -9.06 -5.16
C SER A 144 -17.20 -8.02 -4.86
N TYR A 145 -17.91 -7.55 -5.88
CA TYR A 145 -19.07 -6.66 -5.74
C TYR A 145 -20.39 -7.40 -5.92
N GLY A 146 -21.42 -6.93 -5.20
CA GLY A 146 -22.83 -7.22 -5.47
C GLY A 146 -23.11 -8.71 -5.70
N ASP A 147 -23.43 -9.05 -6.94
CA ASP A 147 -23.80 -10.39 -7.39
C ASP A 147 -22.60 -11.24 -7.87
N GLY A 148 -21.40 -10.97 -7.34
CA GLY A 148 -20.18 -11.74 -7.66
C GLY A 148 -19.38 -11.18 -8.82
N GLU A 149 -19.56 -9.91 -9.11
CA GLU A 149 -18.89 -9.19 -10.19
C GLU A 149 -17.52 -8.64 -9.75
N PRO A 150 -16.55 -8.53 -10.68
CA PRO A 150 -15.29 -7.87 -10.40
C PRO A 150 -15.50 -6.40 -10.03
N THR A 151 -14.51 -5.83 -9.34
CA THR A 151 -14.40 -4.38 -9.21
C THR A 151 -14.17 -3.72 -10.57
N ASP A 152 -14.64 -2.48 -10.75
CA ASP A 152 -14.51 -1.76 -12.03
C ASP A 152 -13.05 -1.74 -12.54
N ASN A 153 -12.07 -1.63 -11.63
CA ASN A 153 -10.65 -1.68 -11.96
C ASN A 153 -10.10 -3.09 -12.28
N ALA A 154 -10.82 -4.15 -11.93
CA ALA A 154 -10.47 -5.54 -12.19
C ALA A 154 -11.28 -6.17 -13.35
N GLU A 155 -12.27 -5.46 -13.89
CA GLU A 155 -13.15 -5.97 -14.96
C GLU A 155 -12.35 -6.45 -16.18
N GLN A 156 -11.33 -5.69 -16.61
CA GLN A 156 -10.52 -6.06 -17.78
C GLN A 156 -9.75 -7.36 -17.57
N ILE A 157 -9.07 -7.53 -16.44
CA ILE A 157 -8.32 -8.77 -16.15
C ILE A 157 -9.27 -9.94 -15.90
N TYR A 158 -10.41 -9.69 -15.25
CA TYR A 158 -11.44 -10.69 -15.03
C TYR A 158 -12.01 -11.21 -16.36
N ASN A 159 -12.35 -10.30 -17.28
CA ASN A 159 -12.86 -10.65 -18.60
C ASN A 159 -11.79 -11.34 -19.45
N LEU A 160 -10.55 -10.85 -19.43
CA LEU A 160 -9.42 -11.48 -20.13
C LEU A 160 -9.25 -12.96 -19.74
N LEU A 161 -9.45 -13.29 -18.46
CA LEU A 161 -9.34 -14.65 -17.96
C LEU A 161 -10.60 -15.47 -18.25
N ASN A 162 -11.78 -14.88 -17.99
CA ASN A 162 -13.03 -15.63 -17.83
C ASN A 162 -14.02 -15.49 -18.99
N ASN A 163 -13.72 -14.71 -20.04
CA ASN A 163 -14.61 -14.60 -21.19
C ASN A 163 -14.49 -15.86 -22.06
N GLU A 164 -15.59 -16.59 -22.18
CA GLU A 164 -15.67 -17.86 -22.93
C GLU A 164 -15.85 -17.63 -24.44
N ASP A 165 -16.34 -16.45 -24.84
CA ASP A 165 -16.70 -16.11 -26.22
C ASP A 165 -15.56 -15.41 -27.00
N ASP A 166 -14.43 -15.14 -26.35
CA ASP A 166 -13.34 -14.38 -26.95
C ASP A 166 -12.30 -15.32 -27.58
N ASP A 167 -12.18 -15.37 -28.92
CA ASP A 167 -11.06 -16.02 -29.65
C ASP A 167 -9.69 -15.32 -29.42
N GLY A 168 -9.62 -14.43 -28.42
CA GLY A 168 -8.48 -13.66 -27.98
C GLY A 168 -7.29 -14.49 -27.49
N GLN A 169 -6.16 -13.79 -27.25
CA GLN A 169 -4.87 -14.42 -26.96
C GLN A 169 -4.89 -15.32 -25.70
N PHE A 170 -5.76 -15.02 -24.73
CA PHE A 170 -5.89 -15.80 -23.49
C PHE A 170 -6.81 -17.03 -23.60
N HIS A 171 -7.80 -17.03 -24.49
CA HIS A 171 -8.62 -18.23 -24.75
C HIS A 171 -7.81 -19.33 -25.45
N LYS A 172 -6.80 -18.93 -26.24
CA LYS A 172 -5.82 -19.86 -26.84
C LYS A 172 -4.84 -20.46 -25.83
N LEU A 173 -4.75 -19.91 -24.60
CA LEU A 173 -4.06 -20.55 -23.49
C LEU A 173 -4.94 -21.74 -23.05
N ARG A 174 -4.71 -22.88 -23.71
CA ARG A 174 -5.26 -24.20 -23.33
C ARG A 174 -4.82 -24.55 -21.91
N GLU A 175 -5.29 -25.70 -21.38
CA GLU A 175 -4.59 -26.38 -20.29
C GLU A 175 -3.09 -26.30 -20.61
N HIS A 176 -2.30 -25.62 -19.76
CA HIS A 176 -0.85 -25.36 -19.88
C HIS A 176 -0.34 -24.01 -20.43
N GLY A 177 -1.18 -23.05 -20.79
CA GLY A 177 -0.68 -21.76 -21.29
C GLY A 177 0.09 -20.89 -20.27
N LEU A 178 -0.10 -21.12 -18.97
CA LEU A 178 0.46 -20.31 -17.88
C LEU A 178 1.36 -21.10 -16.92
N GLN A 179 1.99 -22.19 -17.37
CA GLN A 179 2.86 -23.04 -16.51
C GLN A 179 3.99 -22.29 -15.78
N ASN A 180 4.45 -21.16 -16.34
CA ASN A 180 5.50 -20.33 -15.76
C ASN A 180 4.98 -19.26 -14.78
N LEU A 181 3.66 -19.08 -14.70
CA LEU A 181 3.05 -18.11 -13.80
C LEU A 181 2.97 -18.69 -12.39
N SER A 182 3.72 -18.09 -11.47
CA SER A 182 3.61 -18.32 -10.03
C SER A 182 2.83 -17.19 -9.38
N TYR A 183 1.85 -17.50 -8.54
CA TYR A 183 1.02 -16.47 -7.89
C TYR A 183 0.55 -16.85 -6.50
N ALA A 184 0.13 -15.85 -5.73
CA ALA A 184 -0.66 -16.00 -4.51
C ALA A 184 -1.94 -15.16 -4.63
N ALA A 185 -3.05 -15.63 -4.04
CA ALA A 185 -4.36 -15.03 -4.26
C ALA A 185 -5.14 -14.84 -2.96
N PHE A 186 -5.70 -13.66 -2.79
CA PHE A 186 -6.53 -13.25 -1.66
C PHE A 186 -7.79 -12.52 -2.15
N GLY A 187 -8.94 -12.94 -1.68
CA GLY A 187 -10.23 -12.33 -1.97
C GLY A 187 -10.72 -11.45 -0.83
N LEU A 188 -11.39 -10.36 -1.16
CA LEU A 188 -12.23 -9.61 -0.23
C LEU A 188 -13.69 -9.80 -0.62
N GLY A 189 -14.47 -10.37 0.29
CA GLY A 189 -15.89 -10.60 0.10
C GLY A 189 -16.67 -10.27 1.36
N ASN A 190 -17.99 -10.41 1.27
CA ASN A 190 -18.88 -10.24 2.41
C ASN A 190 -19.91 -11.38 2.38
N SER A 191 -19.92 -12.25 3.39
CA SER A 191 -20.78 -13.44 3.41
C SER A 191 -22.28 -13.12 3.48
N SER A 192 -22.64 -11.86 3.71
CA SER A 192 -24.03 -11.39 3.65
C SER A 192 -24.58 -11.33 2.22
N TYR A 193 -23.70 -11.40 1.21
CA TYR A 193 -24.08 -11.43 -0.21
C TYR A 193 -24.06 -12.86 -0.74
N ALA A 194 -24.94 -13.16 -1.69
CA ALA A 194 -25.10 -14.51 -2.24
C ALA A 194 -23.81 -15.05 -2.88
N HIS A 195 -23.02 -14.17 -3.50
CA HIS A 195 -21.83 -14.51 -4.26
C HIS A 195 -20.53 -14.15 -3.50
N PHE A 196 -20.40 -14.70 -2.30
CA PHE A 196 -19.23 -14.50 -1.43
C PHE A 196 -17.91 -14.90 -2.12
N ASN A 197 -16.98 -13.94 -2.25
CA ASN A 197 -15.64 -14.11 -2.85
C ASN A 197 -15.63 -14.69 -4.28
N ALA A 198 -16.73 -14.55 -5.03
CA ALA A 198 -16.89 -15.16 -6.35
C ALA A 198 -15.78 -14.77 -7.35
N VAL A 199 -15.31 -13.52 -7.31
CA VAL A 199 -14.31 -13.00 -8.26
C VAL A 199 -12.98 -13.71 -8.09
N ILE A 200 -12.44 -13.76 -6.86
CA ILE A 200 -11.14 -14.39 -6.63
C ILE A 200 -11.23 -15.90 -6.91
N ARG A 201 -12.37 -16.53 -6.60
CA ARG A 201 -12.60 -17.95 -6.87
C ARG A 201 -12.54 -18.24 -8.36
N LYS A 202 -13.26 -17.48 -9.17
CA LYS A 202 -13.31 -17.66 -10.63
C LYS A 202 -11.96 -17.38 -11.28
N VAL A 203 -11.31 -16.26 -10.92
CA VAL A 203 -9.95 -15.94 -11.38
C VAL A 203 -8.96 -17.04 -11.02
N ASN A 204 -9.01 -17.51 -9.77
CA ASN A 204 -8.15 -18.58 -9.31
C ASN A 204 -8.37 -19.88 -10.08
N GLU A 205 -9.63 -20.31 -10.23
CA GLU A 205 -10.00 -21.52 -10.97
C GLU A 205 -9.46 -21.46 -12.39
N ARG A 206 -9.68 -20.33 -13.08
CA ARG A 206 -9.20 -20.15 -14.45
C ARG A 206 -7.66 -20.18 -14.54
N LEU A 207 -6.95 -19.52 -13.64
CA LEU A 207 -5.49 -19.55 -13.60
C LEU A 207 -4.95 -20.97 -13.35
N GLN A 208 -5.58 -21.73 -12.44
CA GLN A 208 -5.23 -23.12 -12.19
C GLN A 208 -5.48 -24.00 -13.42
N LEU A 209 -6.63 -23.84 -14.11
CA LEU A 209 -6.93 -24.55 -15.36
C LEU A 209 -5.90 -24.25 -16.46
N CYS A 210 -5.41 -23.01 -16.55
CA CYS A 210 -4.35 -22.63 -17.49
C CYS A 210 -2.95 -23.13 -17.07
N GLY A 211 -2.82 -23.83 -15.93
CA GLY A 211 -1.57 -24.41 -15.45
C GLY A 211 -0.70 -23.48 -14.59
N ALA A 212 -1.22 -22.31 -14.18
CA ALA A 212 -0.50 -21.43 -13.26
C ALA A 212 -0.36 -22.11 -11.88
N ARG A 213 0.75 -21.85 -11.19
CA ARG A 213 1.05 -22.42 -9.88
C ARG A 213 0.69 -21.44 -8.76
N ARG A 214 -0.33 -21.77 -7.96
CA ARG A 214 -0.65 -21.02 -6.75
C ARG A 214 0.25 -21.45 -5.59
N HIS A 215 0.85 -20.49 -4.90
CA HIS A 215 1.64 -20.68 -3.70
C HIS A 215 0.82 -20.27 -2.47
N GLY A 216 0.61 -21.23 -1.57
CA GLY A 216 -0.24 -21.02 -0.39
C GLY A 216 -1.74 -21.24 -0.64
N PRO A 217 -2.55 -21.09 0.42
CA PRO A 217 -4.00 -21.19 0.31
C PRO A 217 -4.59 -20.02 -0.49
N LEU A 218 -5.78 -20.23 -1.05
CA LEU A 218 -6.63 -19.11 -1.47
C LEU A 218 -7.16 -18.44 -0.20
N GLY A 219 -6.80 -17.18 0.04
CA GLY A 219 -7.34 -16.45 1.17
C GLY A 219 -8.65 -15.77 0.81
N GLU A 220 -9.55 -15.66 1.78
CA GLU A 220 -10.89 -15.09 1.61
C GLU A 220 -11.24 -14.31 2.87
N ALA A 221 -11.22 -12.98 2.79
CA ALA A 221 -11.72 -12.11 3.86
C ALA A 221 -13.25 -12.05 3.86
N ASP A 222 -13.82 -12.00 5.06
CA ASP A 222 -15.26 -11.88 5.29
C ASP A 222 -15.63 -10.58 6.01
N ASP A 223 -15.96 -9.58 5.22
CA ASP A 223 -16.42 -8.28 5.70
C ASP A 223 -17.77 -8.37 6.41
N GLY A 224 -18.59 -9.40 6.11
CA GLY A 224 -19.86 -9.64 6.79
C GLY A 224 -19.68 -9.98 8.27
N LYS A 225 -18.51 -10.51 8.64
CA LYS A 225 -18.12 -10.80 10.03
C LYS A 225 -17.18 -9.73 10.61
N GLY A 226 -16.73 -8.78 9.79
CA GLY A 226 -15.74 -7.77 10.19
C GLY A 226 -14.34 -8.32 10.43
N THR A 227 -14.01 -9.51 9.90
CA THR A 227 -12.74 -10.23 10.15
C THR A 227 -11.67 -9.98 9.08
N ASN A 228 -11.85 -8.97 8.21
CA ASN A 228 -10.97 -8.73 7.05
C ASN A 228 -9.48 -8.69 7.40
N ALA A 229 -9.12 -8.07 8.53
CA ALA A 229 -7.73 -7.91 8.94
C ALA A 229 -7.16 -9.23 9.46
N GLU A 230 -7.91 -9.95 10.28
CA GLU A 230 -7.56 -11.25 10.84
C GLU A 230 -7.42 -12.30 9.73
N ASP A 231 -8.39 -12.35 8.80
CA ASP A 231 -8.38 -13.26 7.65
C ASP A 231 -7.16 -12.99 6.75
N PHE A 232 -6.80 -11.72 6.56
CA PHE A 232 -5.60 -11.35 5.79
C PHE A 232 -4.31 -11.77 6.49
N ILE A 233 -4.20 -11.57 7.80
CA ILE A 233 -3.03 -11.95 8.58
C ILE A 233 -2.86 -13.47 8.57
N ASP A 234 -3.92 -14.23 8.83
CA ASP A 234 -3.92 -15.69 8.81
C ASP A 234 -3.52 -16.24 7.43
N TRP A 235 -4.09 -15.70 6.35
CA TRP A 235 -3.68 -16.05 5.00
C TRP A 235 -2.20 -15.74 4.74
N LYS A 236 -1.75 -14.53 5.09
CA LYS A 236 -0.37 -14.07 4.91
C LYS A 236 0.62 -15.02 5.59
N ASP A 237 0.33 -15.41 6.83
CA ASP A 237 1.20 -16.29 7.63
C ASP A 237 1.24 -17.71 7.08
N LYS A 238 0.17 -18.19 6.44
CA LYS A 238 0.14 -19.49 5.75
C LYS A 238 0.75 -19.46 4.35
N MET A 239 0.69 -18.32 3.67
CA MET A 239 1.18 -18.13 2.30
C MET A 239 2.69 -17.98 2.25
N TRP A 240 3.27 -17.15 3.13
CA TRP A 240 4.71 -16.84 3.09
C TRP A 240 5.62 -18.07 3.16
N PRO A 241 5.40 -19.06 4.04
CA PRO A 241 6.24 -20.27 4.07
C PRO A 241 6.31 -20.98 2.72
N ARG A 242 5.20 -20.99 1.96
CA ARG A 242 5.14 -21.63 0.62
C ARG A 242 5.89 -20.83 -0.43
N VAL A 243 5.83 -19.51 -0.36
CA VAL A 243 6.58 -18.63 -1.27
C VAL A 243 8.08 -18.72 -0.97
N ILE A 244 8.46 -18.68 0.30
CA ILE A 244 9.86 -18.83 0.74
C ILE A 244 10.44 -20.15 0.21
N GLU A 245 9.72 -21.26 0.41
CA GLU A 245 10.12 -22.58 -0.07
C GLU A 245 10.21 -22.63 -1.61
N ALA A 246 9.19 -22.15 -2.32
CA ALA A 246 9.13 -22.25 -3.78
C ALA A 246 10.21 -21.44 -4.51
N PHE A 247 10.66 -20.33 -3.92
CA PHE A 247 11.61 -19.42 -4.52
C PHE A 247 13.00 -19.47 -3.84
N GLY A 248 13.18 -20.34 -2.84
CA GLY A 248 14.43 -20.46 -2.09
C GLY A 248 14.84 -19.15 -1.42
N LEU A 249 13.86 -18.37 -0.93
CA LEU A 249 14.12 -17.08 -0.33
C LEU A 249 14.80 -17.28 1.02
N VAL A 250 15.84 -16.49 1.28
CA VAL A 250 16.49 -16.46 2.59
C VAL A 250 16.04 -15.19 3.30
N GLU A 251 15.47 -15.37 4.48
CA GLU A 251 15.17 -14.25 5.38
C GLU A 251 16.50 -13.75 5.96
N HIS A 252 16.86 -12.52 5.62
CA HIS A 252 18.05 -11.87 6.16
C HIS A 252 17.65 -10.81 7.19
N GLU A 253 18.26 -10.87 8.36
CA GLU A 253 18.37 -9.71 9.24
C GLU A 253 19.25 -8.69 8.52
N THR A 254 18.64 -7.62 8.00
CA THR A 254 19.38 -6.59 7.26
C THR A 254 20.18 -5.74 8.23
N GLU A 255 21.48 -5.97 8.34
CA GLU A 255 22.41 -5.01 8.98
C GLU A 255 22.61 -3.77 8.11
N GLU A 256 22.56 -3.90 6.78
CA GLU A 256 22.76 -2.77 5.85
C GLU A 256 21.75 -2.80 4.69
N ARG A 257 20.91 -1.76 4.63
CA ARG A 257 19.95 -1.52 3.55
C ARG A 257 20.59 -0.64 2.49
N GLU A 258 20.62 -1.09 1.24
CA GLU A 258 20.75 -0.20 0.09
C GLU A 258 19.49 0.67 -0.01
N PRO A 259 19.61 2.01 0.10
CA PRO A 259 18.45 2.88 0.11
C PRO A 259 17.77 2.85 -1.27
N ALA A 260 16.43 2.88 -1.28
CA ALA A 260 15.63 2.92 -2.52
C ALA A 260 15.72 4.29 -3.25
N PHE A 261 16.54 5.18 -2.72
CA PHE A 261 16.75 6.54 -3.17
C PHE A 261 18.22 6.88 -2.92
N GLU A 262 18.86 7.45 -3.93
CA GLU A 262 20.21 8.00 -3.83
C GLU A 262 20.13 9.36 -3.14
N VAL A 263 20.83 9.51 -2.01
CA VAL A 263 20.97 10.80 -1.33
C VAL A 263 22.18 11.49 -1.93
N ILE A 264 21.94 12.49 -2.77
CA ILE A 264 23.00 13.34 -3.30
C ILE A 264 23.16 14.52 -2.34
N GLU A 265 24.21 14.50 -1.53
CA GLU A 265 24.58 15.66 -0.72
C GLU A 265 25.03 16.80 -1.64
N THR A 266 24.32 17.94 -1.58
CA THR A 266 24.73 19.14 -2.31
C THR A 266 25.80 19.88 -1.48
N PRO A 267 26.97 20.21 -2.02
CA PRO A 267 28.11 20.70 -1.22
C PRO A 267 27.96 22.03 -0.47
N ASN A 268 26.78 22.66 -0.36
CA ASN A 268 26.66 24.04 0.14
C ASN A 268 25.32 24.39 0.83
N HIS A 269 24.71 23.50 1.62
CA HIS A 269 23.56 23.88 2.46
C HIS A 269 23.92 24.08 3.95
N HIS A 270 25.00 24.81 4.23
CA HIS A 270 25.28 25.31 5.57
C HIS A 270 24.49 26.59 5.83
N GLY A 271 23.18 26.46 6.05
CA GLY A 271 22.43 27.45 6.83
C GLY A 271 22.75 27.29 8.33
N PRO A 272 22.54 28.32 9.17
CA PRO A 272 22.84 28.26 10.59
C PRO A 272 22.04 27.14 11.27
N ILE A 273 22.76 26.19 11.88
CA ILE A 273 22.18 25.11 12.68
C ILE A 273 21.80 25.72 14.04
N PHE A 274 20.49 25.85 14.31
CA PHE A 274 20.01 26.33 15.61
C PHE A 274 20.03 25.21 16.65
N GLN A 275 20.86 25.41 17.68
CA GLN A 275 21.00 24.55 18.84
C GLN A 275 19.97 24.95 19.90
N ALA A 276 18.78 24.34 19.90
CA ALA A 276 17.76 24.49 20.94
C ALA A 276 16.80 23.28 20.92
N ASP A 277 16.46 22.56 21.97
CA ASP A 277 16.84 22.55 23.39
C ASP A 277 16.95 21.08 23.81
N TYR A 278 18.14 20.64 24.21
CA TYR A 278 18.32 19.34 24.86
C TYR A 278 18.10 19.53 26.36
N THR A 279 17.02 18.95 26.90
CA THR A 279 16.91 18.75 28.36
C THR A 279 16.61 17.29 28.65
N ASP A 280 17.46 16.66 29.45
CA ASP A 280 17.42 15.24 29.84
C ASP A 280 16.07 14.80 30.46
N ARG A 281 15.26 15.77 30.91
CA ARG A 281 13.94 15.55 31.51
C ARG A 281 12.91 14.93 30.56
N ASN A 282 12.98 15.19 29.25
CA ASN A 282 11.98 14.68 28.30
C ASN A 282 12.29 13.26 27.78
N LEU A 283 13.55 12.80 27.86
CA LEU A 283 13.93 11.43 27.50
C LEU A 283 13.33 10.40 28.46
N ALA A 284 13.25 10.72 29.75
CA ALA A 284 12.74 9.80 30.77
C ALA A 284 11.22 9.57 30.68
N GLN A 285 10.45 10.59 30.27
CA GLN A 285 8.97 10.48 30.22
C GLN A 285 8.46 9.82 28.93
N GLN A 286 9.13 10.00 27.79
CA GLN A 286 8.75 9.31 26.55
C GLN A 286 9.21 7.83 26.51
N ALA A 287 10.23 7.46 27.28
CA ALA A 287 10.66 6.07 27.42
C ALA A 287 9.69 5.19 28.23
N GLN A 288 8.73 5.78 28.97
CA GLN A 288 7.83 5.03 29.86
C GLN A 288 6.49 4.59 29.26
N ALA A 289 6.17 4.94 28.01
CA ALA A 289 4.86 4.60 27.41
C ALA A 289 4.89 3.57 26.27
N VAL A 290 6.05 2.97 25.95
CA VAL A 290 6.12 1.88 24.98
C VAL A 290 7.04 0.77 25.51
N THR A 291 6.62 0.15 26.60
CA THR A 291 7.09 -1.18 26.95
C THR A 291 6.23 -2.21 26.22
N ASN A 292 6.71 -2.70 25.08
CA ASN A 292 6.68 -4.14 24.84
C ASN A 292 8.13 -4.54 24.51
N HIS A 293 8.81 -4.93 25.59
CA HIS A 293 10.10 -5.60 25.65
C HIS A 293 11.32 -4.87 25.06
N CYS A 294 11.82 -3.89 25.81
CA CYS A 294 13.26 -3.59 25.85
C CYS A 294 13.80 -3.92 27.24
N PHE A 295 14.81 -4.79 27.32
CA PHE A 295 15.77 -4.80 28.42
C PHE A 295 17.13 -4.39 27.85
N ALA A 296 17.75 -3.42 28.51
CA ALA A 296 19.18 -3.09 28.52
C ALA A 296 19.58 -2.97 30.02
N PRO A 297 20.87 -2.85 30.47
CA PRO A 297 22.12 -2.69 29.71
C PRO A 297 23.44 -3.30 30.34
N ILE A 298 24.56 -3.20 29.57
CA ILE A 298 25.98 -2.90 29.90
C ILE A 298 27.01 -3.94 30.50
N SER A 299 28.20 -3.92 29.84
CA SER A 299 29.61 -4.24 30.23
C SER A 299 30.04 -5.70 30.43
N ASN A 300 31.21 -6.17 29.99
CA ASN A 300 32.42 -5.55 29.40
C ASN A 300 32.70 -6.05 27.98
#